data_AF-A0A932SSY0-F1
#
_entry.id   AF-A0A932SSY0-F1
#
_cell.length_a   1.000
_cell.length_b   1.000
_cell.length_c   1.000
_cell.angle_alpha   90.00
_cell.angle_beta   90.00
_cell.angle_gamma   90.00
#
_symmetry.space_group_name_H-M   'P 1'
#
loop_
_entity.id
_entity.type
_entity.pdbx_description
1 polymer ?
#
loop_
_entity_poly.entity_id
_entity_poly.type
_entity_poly.pdbx_seq_one_letter_code
_entity_poly.pdbx_strand_id
1 'polypeptide(L)'
;MAHPALASCVKLNMRSRQIDFYDYRKSENPPVLHRKETFLAPAHPLHARFARLTRQEEKHGLLDDASSIGTRAGWQARLAEAGFRLAGRRLLRCAREESGNAEFGIRSAE
;
A
#
# COMPACT_ATOMS: atom_id res chain seq x y z
N MET A 1 -9.93 -0.24 2.95
CA MET A 1 -8.49 -0.08 3.26
C MET A 1 -7.82 -1.45 3.24
N ALA A 2 -6.78 -1.64 2.43
CA ALA A 2 -6.06 -2.92 2.30
C ALA A 2 -5.07 -3.14 3.44
N HIS A 3 -4.27 -2.11 3.73
CA HIS A 3 -3.33 -2.08 4.83
C HIS A 3 -3.87 -1.16 5.93
N PRO A 4 -3.93 -1.63 7.19
CA PRO A 4 -4.36 -0.79 8.28
C PRO A 4 -3.29 0.24 8.62
N ALA A 5 -3.72 1.47 8.92
CA ALA A 5 -2.86 2.47 9.49
C ALA A 5 -2.57 2.11 10.96
N LEU A 6 -1.32 2.29 11.38
CA LEU A 6 -0.93 2.12 12.77
C LEU A 6 -1.60 3.24 13.59
N ALA A 7 -2.32 2.88 14.66
CA ALA A 7 -2.99 3.85 15.52
C ALA A 7 -2.01 4.46 16.55
N SER A 8 -1.20 3.61 17.17
CA SER A 8 -0.19 4.01 18.15
C SER A 8 0.98 3.05 18.16
N CYS A 9 2.12 3.50 18.68
CA CYS A 9 3.32 2.71 18.90
C CYS A 9 3.86 2.98 20.30
N VAL A 10 4.28 1.94 21.00
CA VAL A 10 5.04 2.03 22.26
C VAL A 10 6.42 1.46 21.99
N LYS A 11 7.48 2.21 22.27
CA LYS A 11 8.85 1.71 22.24
C LYS A 11 9.39 1.67 23.67
N LEU A 12 9.83 0.48 24.09
CA LEU A 12 10.50 0.30 25.37
C LEU A 12 12.00 0.10 25.12
N ASN A 13 12.82 1.00 25.63
CA ASN A 13 14.25 0.78 25.70
C ASN A 13 14.55 -0.14 26.90
N MET A 14 14.95 -1.38 26.61
CA MET A 14 15.20 -2.39 27.66
C MET A 14 16.37 -2.02 28.59
N ARG A 15 17.34 -1.22 28.11
CA ARG A 15 18.51 -0.81 28.90
C ARG A 15 18.17 0.36 29.84
N SER A 16 17.58 1.44 29.30
CA SER A 16 17.26 2.64 30.08
C SER A 16 15.90 2.54 30.79
N ARG A 17 15.07 1.55 30.46
CA ARG A 17 13.67 1.40 30.89
C ARG A 17 12.77 2.58 30.50
N GLN A 18 13.20 3.38 29.52
CA GLN A 18 12.41 4.48 28.99
C GLN A 18 11.34 3.97 28.03
N ILE A 19 10.17 4.61 28.09
CA ILE A 19 9.02 4.31 27.24
C ILE A 19 8.73 5.53 26.38
N ASP A 20 8.80 5.36 25.07
CA ASP A 20 8.32 6.35 24.11
C ASP A 20 6.95 5.93 23.59
N PHE A 21 5.99 6.86 23.63
CA PHE A 21 4.65 6.65 23.09
C PHE A 21 4.43 7.56 21.87
N TYR A 22 3.92 6.97 20.79
CA TYR A 22 3.59 7.67 19.56
C TYR A 22 2.11 7.44 19.22
N ASP A 23 1.37 8.51 18.95
CA ASP A 23 -0.03 8.47 18.52
C ASP A 23 -0.15 9.00 17.09
N TYR A 24 -0.66 8.15 16.20
CA TYR A 24 -0.81 8.45 14.77
C TYR A 24 -2.28 8.63 14.36
N ARG A 25 -3.24 8.58 15.30
CA ARG A 25 -4.68 8.69 14.99
C ARG A 25 -5.05 9.99 14.28
N LYS A 26 -4.32 11.07 14.56
CA LYS A 26 -4.48 12.39 13.91
C LYS A 26 -3.45 12.65 12.80
N SER A 27 -2.62 11.68 12.47
CA SER A 27 -1.61 11.83 11.42
C SER A 27 -2.26 11.71 10.04
N GLU A 28 -1.97 12.66 9.17
CA GLU A 28 -2.40 12.62 7.76
C GLU A 28 -1.66 11.52 6.98
N ASN A 29 -0.40 11.28 7.34
CA ASN A 29 0.45 10.26 6.75
C ASN A 29 0.97 9.25 7.80
N PRO A 30 0.08 8.44 8.39
CA PRO A 30 0.47 7.48 9.42
C PRO A 30 1.26 6.32 8.80
N PRO A 31 2.05 5.61 9.62
CA PRO A 31 2.65 4.35 9.22
C PRO A 31 1.58 3.33 8.81
N VAL A 32 1.88 2.50 7.81
CA VAL A 32 0.98 1.43 7.35
C VAL A 32 1.59 0.06 7.58
N LEU A 33 0.76 -0.89 8.04
CA LEU A 33 1.19 -2.27 8.26
C LEU A 33 1.09 -3.07 6.96
N HIS A 34 2.25 -3.25 6.33
CA HIS A 34 2.50 -4.23 5.28
C HIS A 34 2.70 -5.63 5.89
N ARG A 35 2.60 -6.68 5.07
CA ARG A 35 2.80 -8.09 5.49
C ARG A 35 2.02 -8.47 6.76
N LYS A 36 0.79 -7.98 6.90
CA LYS A 36 0.01 -8.11 8.14
C LYS A 36 -0.31 -9.56 8.54
N GLU A 37 -0.14 -10.52 7.64
CA GLU A 37 -0.17 -11.95 7.95
C GLU A 37 0.91 -12.35 8.97
N THR A 38 2.05 -11.67 9.01
CA THR A 38 3.16 -11.97 9.94
C THR A 38 2.81 -11.68 11.40
N PHE A 39 1.77 -10.86 11.64
CA PHE A 39 1.24 -10.58 12.98
C PHE A 39 0.18 -11.59 13.43
N LEU A 40 -0.16 -12.56 12.58
CA LEU A 40 -1.16 -13.58 12.88
C LEU A 40 -0.48 -14.94 13.01
N ALA A 41 -0.98 -15.76 13.93
CA ALA A 41 -0.62 -17.17 13.99
C ALA A 41 -0.97 -17.87 12.66
N PRO A 42 -0.20 -18.87 12.21
CA PRO A 42 -0.50 -19.59 10.96
C PRO A 42 -1.90 -20.21 10.91
N ALA A 43 -2.42 -20.66 12.05
CA ALA A 43 -3.76 -21.23 12.19
C ALA A 43 -4.90 -20.20 12.17
N HIS A 44 -4.58 -18.90 12.18
CA HIS A 44 -5.59 -17.85 12.21
C HIS A 44 -6.40 -17.83 10.89
N PRO A 45 -7.75 -17.77 10.93
CA PRO A 45 -8.59 -17.85 9.73
C PRO A 45 -8.29 -16.79 8.65
N LEU A 46 -7.78 -15.63 9.07
CA LEU A 46 -7.41 -14.54 8.15
C LEU A 46 -5.97 -14.63 7.62
N HIS A 47 -5.11 -15.46 8.20
CA HIS A 47 -3.69 -15.56 7.82
C HIS A 47 -3.54 -15.87 6.33
N ALA A 48 -4.18 -16.95 5.86
CA ALA A 48 -4.12 -17.36 4.45
C ALA A 48 -4.61 -16.28 3.49
N ARG A 49 -5.62 -15.49 3.89
CA ARG A 49 -6.18 -14.41 3.07
C ARG A 49 -5.21 -13.23 2.97
N PHE A 50 -4.52 -12.89 4.04
CA PHE A 50 -3.53 -11.81 4.05
C PHE A 50 -2.24 -12.24 3.34
N ALA A 51 -1.77 -13.46 3.56
CA ALA A 51 -0.62 -14.01 2.84
C ALA A 51 -0.84 -14.03 1.32
N ARG A 52 -2.08 -14.26 0.85
CA ARG A 52 -2.41 -14.18 -0.58
C ARG A 52 -2.26 -12.77 -1.15
N LEU A 53 -2.58 -11.73 -0.39
CA LEU A 53 -2.35 -10.34 -0.81
C LEU A 53 -0.86 -10.05 -0.87
N THR A 54 -0.12 -10.40 0.19
CA THR A 54 1.33 -10.21 0.26
C THR A 54 2.05 -10.87 -0.91
N ARG A 55 1.70 -12.12 -1.25
CA ARG A 55 2.27 -12.81 -2.42
C ARG A 55 2.00 -12.10 -3.76
N GLN A 56 0.85 -11.43 -3.91
CA GLN A 56 0.59 -10.63 -5.10
C GLN A 56 1.47 -9.38 -5.12
N GLU A 57 1.63 -8.74 -3.98
CA GLU A 57 2.45 -7.52 -3.84
C GLU A 57 3.94 -7.83 -4.08
N GLU A 58 4.46 -8.94 -3.52
CA GLU A 58 5.82 -9.45 -3.76
C GLU A 58 6.04 -9.80 -5.24
N LYS A 59 5.08 -10.49 -5.88
CA LYS A 59 5.18 -10.85 -7.31
C LYS A 59 5.33 -9.61 -8.21
N HIS A 60 4.79 -8.47 -7.79
CA HIS A 60 4.87 -7.21 -8.52
C HIS A 60 5.98 -6.28 -7.99
N GLY A 61 6.87 -6.77 -7.12
CA GLY A 61 7.99 -6.01 -6.56
C GLY A 61 7.59 -4.85 -5.65
N LEU A 62 6.33 -4.80 -5.19
CA LEU A 62 5.82 -3.66 -4.41
C LEU A 62 6.46 -3.57 -3.02
N LEU A 63 7.07 -4.65 -2.53
CA LEU A 63 7.67 -4.73 -1.20
C LEU A 63 9.20 -4.64 -1.19
N ASP A 64 9.84 -4.44 -2.35
CA ASP A 64 11.30 -4.49 -2.49
C ASP A 64 12.01 -3.35 -1.76
N ASP A 65 11.43 -2.15 -1.76
CA ASP A 65 11.93 -1.01 -1.00
C ASP A 65 11.05 -0.73 0.24
N ALA A 66 11.38 -1.41 1.34
CA ALA A 66 10.68 -1.26 2.61
C ALA A 66 10.73 0.17 3.19
N SER A 67 11.71 0.99 2.78
CA SER A 67 11.97 2.32 3.34
C SER A 67 10.95 3.35 2.84
N SER A 68 10.59 3.29 1.55
CA SER A 68 9.64 4.22 0.94
C SER A 68 8.18 3.86 1.23
N ILE A 69 7.87 2.60 1.50
CA ILE A 69 6.49 2.11 1.64
C ILE A 69 5.93 2.19 3.07
N GLY A 70 6.71 2.64 4.04
CA GLY A 70 6.34 2.59 5.45
C GLY A 70 5.16 3.49 5.84
N THR A 71 4.83 4.49 5.02
CA THR A 71 3.75 5.46 5.29
C THR A 71 2.61 5.34 4.28
N ARG A 72 1.43 5.86 4.63
CA ARG A 72 0.26 5.84 3.73
C ARG A 72 0.56 6.47 2.36
N ALA A 73 1.15 7.66 2.35
CA ALA A 73 1.50 8.38 1.13
C ALA A 73 2.59 7.65 0.34
N GLY A 74 3.62 7.14 1.03
CA GLY A 74 4.68 6.36 0.39
C GLY A 74 4.16 5.09 -0.27
N TRP A 75 3.24 4.38 0.40
CA TRP A 75 2.58 3.22 -0.19
C TRP A 75 1.71 3.57 -1.39
N GLN A 76 0.96 4.67 -1.32
CA GLN A 76 0.14 5.15 -2.45
C GLN A 76 1.00 5.53 -3.66
N ALA A 77 2.13 6.21 -3.44
CA ALA A 77 3.09 6.56 -4.47
C ALA A 77 3.66 5.30 -5.14
N ARG A 78 4.11 4.31 -4.35
CA ARG A 78 4.63 3.04 -4.86
C ARG A 78 3.63 2.30 -5.74
N LEU A 79 2.36 2.26 -5.33
CA LEU A 79 1.28 1.67 -6.12
C LEU A 79 1.09 2.40 -7.44
N ALA A 80 1.06 3.75 -7.42
CA ALA A 80 0.88 4.56 -8.61
C ALA A 80 2.04 4.38 -9.60
N GLU A 81 3.28 4.42 -9.12
CA GLU A 81 4.50 4.18 -9.93
C GLU A 81 4.49 2.81 -10.60
N ALA A 82 4.03 1.78 -9.89
CA ALA A 82 3.92 0.43 -10.42
C ALA A 82 2.67 0.24 -11.31
N GLY A 83 1.81 1.25 -11.45
CA GLY A 83 0.59 1.19 -12.25
C GLY A 83 -0.51 0.33 -11.63
N PHE A 84 -0.57 0.27 -10.30
CA PHE A 84 -1.55 -0.51 -9.55
C PHE A 84 -2.40 0.37 -8.61
N ARG A 85 -3.56 -0.16 -8.24
CA ARG A 85 -4.42 0.37 -7.17
C ARG A 85 -4.96 -0.77 -6.32
N LEU A 86 -5.25 -0.50 -5.05
CA LEU A 86 -5.84 -1.48 -4.14
C LEU A 86 -7.35 -1.29 -4.00
N ALA A 87 -8.13 -2.29 -4.37
CA ALA A 87 -9.56 -2.38 -4.09
C ALA A 87 -9.82 -3.41 -3.01
N GLY A 88 -9.94 -2.95 -1.75
CA GLY A 88 -10.13 -3.82 -0.60
C GLY A 88 -8.89 -4.66 -0.32
N ARG A 89 -8.84 -5.90 -0.80
CA ARG A 89 -7.72 -6.86 -0.61
C ARG A 89 -7.23 -7.45 -1.93
N ARG A 90 -7.50 -6.76 -3.04
CA ARG A 90 -7.09 -7.16 -4.39
C ARG A 90 -6.29 -6.03 -5.02
N LEU A 91 -5.20 -6.41 -5.69
CA LEU A 91 -4.41 -5.52 -6.52
C LEU A 91 -5.06 -5.45 -7.90
N LEU A 92 -5.36 -4.25 -8.37
CA LEU A 92 -5.92 -3.99 -9.69
C LEU A 92 -4.91 -3.18 -10.50
N ARG A 93 -4.74 -3.51 -11.77
CA ARG A 93 -3.94 -2.68 -12.68
C ARG A 93 -4.72 -1.42 -13.02
N CYS A 94 -4.08 -0.26 -12.99
CA CYS A 94 -4.64 0.94 -13.56
C CYS A 94 -4.59 0.80 -15.09
N ALA A 95 -5.72 1.03 -15.76
CA ALA A 95 -5.72 1.11 -17.21
C ALA A 95 -4.85 2.29 -17.62
N ARG A 96 -3.98 2.07 -18.61
CA ARG A 96 -3.25 3.17 -19.25
C ARG A 96 -4.26 3.89 -20.11
N GLU A 97 -4.62 5.12 -19.77
CA GLU A 97 -5.37 5.96 -20.71
C GLU A 97 -4.41 6.26 -21.88
N GLU A 98 -4.67 5.62 -23.01
CA GLU A 98 -4.03 5.94 -24.27
C GLU A 98 -4.59 7.28 -24.73
N SER A 99 -3.82 8.36 -24.54
CA SER A 99 -4.02 9.62 -25.25
C SER A 99 -3.76 9.41 -26.74
N GLY A 100 -4.73 8.83 -27.44
CA GLY A 100 -4.79 8.79 -28.89
C GLY A 100 -5.38 10.09 -29.42
N ASN A 101 -4.50 11.03 -29.77
CA ASN A 101 -4.83 12.22 -30.55
C ASN A 101 -5.33 11.80 -31.94
N ALA A 102 -6.64 11.66 -32.13
CA ALA A 102 -7.26 11.59 -33.43
C ALA A 102 -7.79 12.98 -33.79
N GLU A 103 -6.91 13.84 -34.28
CA GLU A 103 -7.32 15.10 -34.89
C GLU A 103 -8.01 14.80 -36.23
N PHE A 104 -9.18 15.42 -36.36
CA PHE A 104 -10.27 15.08 -37.24
C PHE A 104 -10.01 15.64 -38.65
N GLY A 105 -9.67 14.76 -39.60
CA GLY A 105 -9.72 15.09 -41.01
C GLY A 105 -11.15 14.98 -41.54
N ILE A 106 -11.88 16.10 -41.66
CA ILE A 106 -13.02 16.20 -42.58
C ILE A 106 -12.86 17.42 -43.47
N ARG A 107 -12.60 17.13 -44.75
CA ARG A 107 -12.84 18.01 -45.89
C ARG A 107 -14.35 18.03 -46.17
N SER A 108 -14.94 19.22 -46.27
CA SER A 108 -16.17 19.54 -47.02
C SER A 108 -15.97 20.99 -47.48
N ALA A 109 -15.90 21.36 -48.76
CA ALA A 109 -16.82 21.11 -49.88
C ALA A 109 -18.26 21.50 -49.53
N GLU A 110 -18.56 22.80 -49.67
CA GLU A 110 -19.61 23.39 -50.53
C GLU A 110 -19.47 24.91 -50.54
#